data_AF-A0A495FGP8-F1
#
_entry.id   AF-A0A495FGP8-F1
#
_cell.length_a   1.000
_cell.length_b   1.000
_cell.length_c   1.000
_cell.angle_alpha   90.00
_cell.angle_beta   90.00
_cell.angle_gamma   90.00
#
_symmetry.space_group_name_H-M   'P 1'
#
loop_
_entity.id
_entity.type
_entity.pdbx_description
1 polymer ?
#
loop_
_entity_poly.entity_id
_entity_poly.type
_entity_poly.pdbx_seq_one_letter_code
_entity_poly.pdbx_strand_id
1 'polypeptide(L)'
;MATSQVETVNTGADKAKLAAVVALVIASVAGFYLLGKQGAVVQWAALIVGLAAAAGVFLVSESGRQFVAFAKDAWREVKKVVWPTRKETLQMTAYVFAFVVIMALFLWFTDKTLEWVLYDLILGWRKS
;
A
#
# COMPACT_ATOMS: atom_id res chain seq x y z
N MET A 1 -8.00 17.06 -27.59
CA MET A 1 -9.42 16.95 -27.17
C MET A 1 -9.47 17.37 -25.72
N ALA A 2 -10.16 18.47 -25.40
CA ALA A 2 -10.26 18.98 -24.03
C ALA A 2 -10.99 17.95 -23.17
N THR A 3 -10.35 17.44 -22.12
CA THR A 3 -11.01 16.62 -21.10
C THR A 3 -11.93 17.54 -20.31
N SER A 4 -13.20 17.62 -20.70
CA SER A 4 -14.23 18.28 -19.92
C SER A 4 -14.22 17.68 -18.51
N GLN A 5 -13.78 18.48 -17.54
CA GLN A 5 -13.89 18.18 -16.12
C GLN A 5 -15.38 17.97 -15.84
N VAL A 6 -15.77 16.71 -15.59
CA VAL A 6 -17.12 16.40 -15.15
C VAL A 6 -17.23 16.93 -13.73
N GLU A 7 -17.76 18.15 -13.60
CA GLU A 7 -18.19 18.70 -12.33
C GLU A 7 -19.33 17.82 -11.83
N THR A 8 -19.00 16.85 -10.97
CA THR A 8 -20.00 16.02 -10.31
C THR A 8 -20.75 16.93 -9.35
N VAL A 9 -21.89 17.44 -9.81
CA VAL A 9 -22.92 18.04 -8.97
C VAL A 9 -23.39 16.98 -7.98
N ASN A 10 -22.62 16.81 -6.90
CA ASN A 10 -22.96 15.94 -5.79
C ASN A 10 -24.27 16.47 -5.24
N THR A 11 -25.36 15.81 -5.61
CA THR A 11 -26.69 16.16 -5.13
C THR A 11 -26.64 16.05 -3.61
N GLY A 12 -27.35 16.95 -2.89
CA GLY A 12 -27.35 16.92 -1.42
C GLY A 12 -27.68 15.54 -0.84
N ALA A 13 -28.46 14.74 -1.58
CA ALA A 13 -28.75 13.34 -1.30
C ALA A 13 -27.51 12.42 -1.26
N ASP A 14 -26.53 12.57 -2.15
CA ASP A 14 -25.33 11.72 -2.16
C ASP A 14 -24.35 12.10 -1.05
N LYS A 15 -24.24 13.40 -0.74
CA LYS A 15 -23.53 13.85 0.47
C LYS A 15 -24.18 13.30 1.74
N ALA A 16 -25.52 13.26 1.78
CA ALA A 16 -26.26 12.68 2.90
C ALA A 16 -26.03 11.16 3.02
N LYS A 17 -26.00 10.41 1.92
CA LYS A 17 -25.63 8.98 1.94
C LYS A 17 -24.21 8.77 2.46
N LEU A 18 -23.24 9.59 2.04
CA LEU A 18 -21.87 9.50 2.54
C LEU A 18 -21.79 9.83 4.04
N ALA A 19 -22.48 10.87 4.50
CA ALA A 19 -22.59 11.17 5.92
C ALA A 19 -23.22 10.01 6.71
N ALA A 20 -24.26 9.37 6.14
CA ALA A 20 -24.88 8.18 6.72
C ALA A 20 -23.92 6.98 6.80
N VAL A 21 -23.07 6.76 5.78
CA VAL A 21 -22.01 5.73 5.83
C VAL A 21 -21.05 5.99 6.98
N VAL A 22 -20.56 7.23 7.11
CA VAL A 22 -19.66 7.61 8.21
C VAL A 22 -20.33 7.41 9.57
N ALA A 23 -21.59 7.83 9.71
CA ALA A 23 -22.37 7.63 10.93
C ALA A 23 -22.57 6.15 11.26
N LEU A 24 -22.86 5.30 10.26
CA LEU A 24 -23.00 3.86 10.44
C LEU A 24 -21.70 3.19 10.87
N VAL A 25 -20.55 3.63 10.32
CA VAL A 25 -19.23 3.12 10.77
C VAL A 25 -18.96 3.51 12.21
N ILE A 26 -19.21 4.77 12.59
CA ILE A 26 -19.05 5.23 13.98
C ILE A 26 -19.99 4.45 14.91
N ALA A 27 -21.25 4.26 14.51
CA ALA A 27 -22.22 3.49 15.28
C ALA A 27 -21.81 2.01 15.42
N SER A 28 -21.24 1.40 14.38
CA SER A 28 -20.71 0.03 14.41
C SER A 28 -19.57 -0.11 15.43
N VAL A 29 -18.60 0.82 15.39
CA VAL A 29 -17.47 0.84 16.32
C VAL A 29 -17.93 1.13 17.75
N ALA A 30 -18.83 2.10 17.94
CA ALA A 30 -19.43 2.37 19.25
C ALA A 30 -20.19 1.15 19.79
N GLY A 31 -20.95 0.46 18.93
CA GLY A 31 -21.63 -0.79 19.26
C GLY A 31 -20.66 -1.87 19.74
N PHE A 32 -19.50 -2.03 19.08
CA PHE A 32 -18.46 -2.96 19.51
C PHE A 32 -17.98 -2.69 20.94
N TYR A 33 -17.73 -1.42 21.29
CA TYR A 33 -17.28 -1.04 22.65
C TYR A 33 -18.39 -1.15 23.69
N LEU A 34 -19.63 -0.76 23.38
CA LEU A 34 -20.75 -0.79 24.31
C LEU A 34 -21.22 -2.21 24.61
N LEU A 35 -21.17 -3.12 23.64
CA LEU A 35 -21.58 -4.52 23.80
C LEU A 35 -20.49 -5.40 24.43
N GLY A 36 -19.39 -4.83 24.93
CA GLY A 36 -18.30 -5.57 25.58
C GLY A 36 -18.70 -6.42 26.78
N LYS A 37 -19.81 -6.09 27.44
CA LYS A 37 -20.35 -6.86 28.57
C LYS A 37 -21.09 -8.14 28.14
N GLN A 38 -21.48 -8.27 26.88
CA GLN A 38 -22.31 -9.38 26.37
C GLN A 38 -21.48 -10.51 25.72
N GLY A 39 -20.14 -10.38 25.72
CA GLY A 39 -19.20 -11.37 25.22
C GLY A 39 -18.70 -11.11 23.81
N ALA A 40 -17.52 -11.66 23.48
CA ALA A 40 -16.78 -11.35 22.27
C ALA A 40 -17.55 -11.63 20.96
N VAL A 41 -18.31 -12.73 20.91
CA VAL A 41 -19.06 -13.12 19.70
C VAL A 41 -20.08 -12.06 19.30
N VAL A 42 -20.82 -11.51 20.27
CA VAL A 42 -21.85 -10.49 20.01
C VAL A 42 -21.21 -9.18 19.56
N GLN A 43 -20.07 -8.79 20.14
CA GLN A 43 -19.33 -7.60 19.72
C GLN A 43 -18.89 -7.68 18.26
N TRP A 44 -18.22 -8.78 17.89
CA TRP A 44 -17.74 -8.98 16.53
C TRP A 44 -18.89 -9.09 15.53
N ALA A 45 -19.99 -9.77 15.90
CA ALA A 45 -21.17 -9.84 15.06
C ALA A 45 -21.79 -8.45 14.80
N ALA A 46 -21.96 -7.63 15.85
CA ALA A 46 -22.49 -6.27 15.71
C ALA A 46 -21.58 -5.38 14.84
N LEU A 47 -20.27 -5.49 15.01
CA LEU A 47 -19.30 -4.75 14.20
C LEU A 47 -19.40 -5.15 12.72
N ILE A 48 -19.36 -6.45 12.43
CA ILE A 48 -19.39 -6.97 11.06
C ILE A 48 -20.71 -6.58 10.38
N VAL A 49 -21.85 -6.73 11.05
CA VAL A 49 -23.16 -6.34 10.51
C VAL A 49 -23.23 -4.84 10.25
N GLY A 50 -22.76 -4.01 11.19
CA GLY A 50 -22.73 -2.56 11.02
C GLY A 50 -21.83 -2.10 9.88
N LEU A 51 -20.64 -2.71 9.74
CA LEU A 51 -19.74 -2.43 8.62
C LEU A 51 -20.32 -2.92 7.28
N ALA A 52 -20.97 -4.08 7.25
CA ALA A 52 -21.64 -4.59 6.06
C ALA A 52 -22.78 -3.66 5.62
N ALA A 53 -23.56 -3.14 6.57
CA ALA A 53 -24.60 -2.14 6.28
C ALA A 53 -23.99 -0.84 5.73
N ALA A 54 -22.93 -0.32 6.34
CA ALA A 54 -22.21 0.86 5.85
C ALA A 54 -21.65 0.65 4.44
N ALA A 55 -21.05 -0.51 4.17
CA ALA A 55 -20.56 -0.89 2.84
C ALA A 55 -21.70 -0.98 1.83
N GLY A 56 -22.85 -1.54 2.20
CA GLY A 56 -24.04 -1.59 1.36
C GLY A 56 -24.53 -0.19 0.95
N VAL A 57 -24.65 0.73 1.91
CA VAL A 57 -25.04 2.12 1.64
C VAL A 57 -23.98 2.83 0.78
N PHE A 58 -22.70 2.60 1.04
CA PHE A 58 -21.60 3.17 0.24
C PHE A 58 -21.66 2.71 -1.21
N LEU A 59 -21.83 1.41 -1.47
CA LEU A 59 -21.87 0.87 -2.83
C LEU A 59 -23.06 1.36 -3.67
N VAL A 60 -24.16 1.74 -3.02
CA VAL A 60 -25.34 2.34 -3.68
C VAL A 60 -25.17 3.85 -3.93
N SER A 61 -24.25 4.51 -3.21
CA SER A 61 -23.92 5.93 -3.44
C SER A 61 -23.22 6.16 -4.79
N GLU A 62 -23.30 7.38 -5.31
CA GLU A 62 -22.64 7.75 -6.56
C GLU A 62 -21.13 7.50 -6.51
N SER A 63 -20.47 7.90 -5.41
CA SER A 63 -19.04 7.67 -5.19
C SER A 63 -18.68 6.18 -5.14
N GLY A 64 -19.52 5.34 -4.51
CA GLY A 64 -19.30 3.90 -4.48
C GLY A 64 -19.45 3.24 -5.85
N ARG A 65 -20.43 3.66 -6.65
CA ARG A 65 -20.59 3.17 -8.03
C ARG A 65 -19.42 3.59 -8.92
N GLN A 66 -18.94 4.82 -8.78
CA GLN A 66 -17.75 5.31 -9.48
C GLN A 66 -16.50 4.51 -9.08
N PHE A 67 -16.31 4.22 -7.79
CA PHE A 67 -15.21 3.38 -7.31
C PHE A 67 -15.26 1.96 -7.90
N VAL A 68 -16.43 1.33 -7.94
CA VAL A 68 -16.59 0.00 -8.53
C VAL A 68 -16.31 0.02 -10.04
N ALA A 69 -16.75 1.06 -10.75
CA ALA A 69 -16.44 1.22 -12.17
C ALA A 69 -14.92 1.37 -12.38
N PHE A 70 -14.28 2.24 -11.62
CA PHE A 70 -12.83 2.43 -11.64
C PHE A 70 -12.07 1.12 -11.33
N ALA A 71 -12.49 0.37 -10.31
CA ALA A 71 -11.88 -0.90 -9.96
C ALA A 71 -12.00 -1.94 -11.09
N LYS A 72 -13.14 -1.98 -11.79
CA LYS A 72 -13.33 -2.85 -12.96
C LYS A 72 -12.40 -2.46 -14.11
N ASP A 73 -12.23 -1.16 -14.35
CA ASP A 73 -11.34 -0.67 -15.41
C ASP A 73 -9.86 -0.89 -15.05
N ALA A 74 -9.47 -0.68 -13.80
CA ALA A 74 -8.15 -1.03 -13.29
C ALA A 74 -7.86 -2.53 -13.45
N TRP A 75 -8.83 -3.40 -13.14
CA TRP A 75 -8.67 -4.84 -13.31
C TRP A 75 -8.52 -5.24 -14.78
N ARG A 76 -9.25 -4.59 -15.69
CA ARG A 76 -9.08 -4.78 -17.14
C ARG A 76 -7.70 -4.37 -17.60
N GLU A 77 -7.15 -3.29 -17.06
CA GLU A 77 -5.81 -2.82 -17.40
C GLU A 77 -4.72 -3.75 -16.85
N VAL A 78 -4.88 -4.23 -15.60
CA VAL A 78 -3.98 -5.25 -15.02
C VAL A 78 -3.97 -6.52 -15.86
N LYS A 79 -5.09 -6.92 -16.46
CA LYS A 79 -5.12 -8.06 -17.38
C LYS A 79 -4.33 -7.84 -18.68
N LYS A 80 -4.12 -6.59 -19.08
CA LYS A 80 -3.26 -6.25 -20.25
C LYS A 80 -1.78 -6.24 -19.88
N VAL A 81 -1.44 -6.25 -18.60
CA VAL A 81 -0.05 -6.35 -18.15
C VAL A 81 0.48 -7.74 -18.51
N VAL A 82 1.37 -7.77 -19.48
CA VAL A 82 2.11 -8.98 -19.84
C VAL A 82 3.16 -9.19 -18.77
N TRP A 83 2.92 -10.16 -17.89
CA TRP A 83 3.88 -10.51 -16.86
C TRP A 83 5.11 -11.18 -17.49
N PRO A 84 6.32 -10.75 -17.12
CA PRO A 84 7.54 -11.31 -17.67
C PRO A 84 7.62 -12.80 -17.38
N THR A 85 8.19 -13.54 -18.33
CA THR A 85 8.42 -14.98 -18.14
C THR A 85 9.42 -15.20 -17.01
N ARG A 86 9.41 -16.40 -16.40
CA ARG A 86 10.38 -16.75 -15.32
C ARG A 86 11.83 -16.50 -15.75
N LYS A 87 12.14 -16.68 -17.03
CA LYS A 87 13.48 -16.45 -17.60
C LYS A 87 13.84 -14.97 -17.60
N GLU A 88 12.93 -14.10 -18.04
CA GLU A 88 13.15 -12.64 -18.05
C GLU A 88 13.28 -12.09 -16.62
N THR A 89 12.42 -12.53 -15.70
CA THR A 89 12.49 -12.13 -14.30
C THR A 89 13.82 -12.54 -13.66
N LEU A 90 14.27 -13.78 -13.89
CA LEU A 90 15.56 -14.25 -13.40
C LEU A 90 16.73 -13.50 -14.04
N GLN A 91 16.65 -13.18 -15.32
CA GLN A 91 17.69 -12.42 -16.02
C GLN A 91 17.82 -11.01 -15.45
N MET A 92 16.70 -10.30 -15.25
CA MET A 92 16.72 -8.98 -14.61
C MET A 92 17.25 -9.05 -13.17
N THR A 93 16.85 -10.06 -12.41
CA THR A 93 17.35 -10.28 -11.04
C THR A 93 18.86 -10.56 -11.05
N ALA A 94 19.35 -11.35 -12.01
CA ALA A 94 20.77 -11.65 -12.16
C ALA A 94 21.59 -10.39 -12.51
N TYR A 95 21.06 -9.49 -13.34
CA TYR A 95 21.72 -8.20 -13.62
C TYR A 95 21.86 -7.35 -12.35
N VAL A 96 20.79 -7.24 -11.56
CA VAL A 96 20.85 -6.51 -10.28
C VAL A 96 21.86 -7.17 -9.33
N PHE A 97 21.85 -8.50 -9.25
CA PHE A 97 22.77 -9.25 -8.39
C PHE A 97 24.23 -9.04 -8.80
N ALA A 98 24.54 -9.12 -10.10
CA ALA A 98 25.86 -8.85 -10.63
C ALA A 98 26.33 -7.42 -10.30
N PHE A 99 25.45 -6.43 -10.46
CA PHE A 99 25.76 -5.05 -10.10
C PHE A 99 26.08 -4.90 -8.60
N VAL A 100 25.28 -5.50 -7.72
CA VAL A 100 25.51 -5.47 -6.27
C VAL A 100 26.83 -6.14 -5.90
N VAL A 101 27.17 -7.28 -6.51
CA VAL A 101 28.45 -7.97 -6.27
C VAL A 101 29.64 -7.09 -6.67
N ILE A 102 29.58 -6.42 -7.82
CA ILE A 102 30.64 -5.49 -8.24
C ILE A 102 30.81 -4.35 -7.23
N MET A 103 29.70 -3.76 -6.76
CA MET A 103 29.74 -2.71 -5.75
C MET A 103 30.28 -3.20 -4.41
N ALA A 104 29.90 -4.41 -3.98
CA ALA A 104 30.42 -5.02 -2.77
C ALA A 104 31.94 -5.24 -2.86
N LEU A 105 32.44 -5.75 -4.01
CA LEU A 105 33.88 -5.93 -4.24
C LEU A 105 34.64 -4.61 -4.28
N PHE A 106 34.06 -3.58 -4.91
CA PHE A 106 34.66 -2.24 -4.96
C PHE A 106 34.78 -1.61 -3.56
N LEU A 107 33.71 -1.67 -2.77
CA LEU A 107 33.73 -1.18 -1.39
C LEU A 107 34.71 -1.98 -0.53
N TRP A 108 34.69 -3.31 -0.65
CA TRP A 108 35.65 -4.16 0.07
C TRP A 108 37.11 -3.82 -0.27
N PHE A 109 37.42 -3.59 -1.55
CA PHE A 109 38.75 -3.19 -1.98
C PHE A 109 39.14 -1.81 -1.44
N THR A 110 38.20 -0.86 -1.45
CA THR A 110 38.39 0.49 -0.90
C THR A 110 38.66 0.42 0.60
N ASP A 111 37.86 -0.33 1.35
CA ASP A 111 38.02 -0.52 2.78
C ASP A 111 39.38 -1.15 3.11
N LYS A 112 39.81 -2.16 2.34
CA LYS A 112 41.13 -2.78 2.49
C LYS A 112 42.29 -1.83 2.19
N THR A 113 42.12 -0.97 1.18
CA THR A 113 43.12 0.04 0.84
C THR A 113 43.21 1.10 1.93
N LEU A 114 42.07 1.55 2.45
CA LEU A 114 42.01 2.47 3.59
C LEU A 114 42.60 1.85 4.85
N GLU A 115 42.28 0.59 5.14
CA GLU A 115 42.85 -0.18 6.26
C GLU A 115 44.39 -0.20 6.18
N TRP A 116 44.93 -0.55 5.02
CA TRP A 116 46.37 -0.56 4.79
C TRP A 116 47.00 0.84 4.95
N VAL A 117 46.45 1.86 4.30
CA VAL A 117 46.97 3.24 4.39
C VAL A 117 46.93 3.74 5.84
N LEU A 118 45.81 3.56 6.55
CA LEU A 118 45.69 4.04 7.92
C LEU A 118 46.62 3.28 8.88
N TYR A 119 46.72 1.96 8.78
CA TYR A 119 47.57 1.20 9.71
C TYR A 119 49.06 1.32 9.41
N ASP A 120 49.51 1.19 8.16
CA ASP A 120 50.93 1.27 7.83
C ASP A 120 51.46 2.72 7.86
N LEU A 121 50.68 3.71 7.38
CA LEU A 121 51.17 5.09 7.26
C LEU A 121 51.03 5.88 8.56
N ILE A 122 49.89 5.75 9.26
CA ILE A 122 49.61 6.55 10.47
C ILE A 122 50.05 5.81 11.74
N LEU A 123 49.82 4.50 11.86
CA LEU A 123 50.21 3.75 13.06
C LEU A 123 51.65 3.24 13.02
N GLY A 124 52.22 3.01 11.83
CA GLY A 124 53.61 2.60 11.64
C GLY A 124 54.65 3.60 12.14
N TRP A 125 54.30 4.89 12.24
CA TRP A 125 55.23 5.94 12.70
C TRP A 125 55.43 5.98 14.23
N ARG A 126 54.60 5.26 15.01
CA ARG A 126 54.71 5.20 16.50
C ARG A 126 55.26 3.87 17.01
N LYS A 127 56.04 3.15 16.19
CA LYS A 127 56.68 1.88 16.58
C LYS A 127 58.19 1.84 16.35
N SER A 128 58.83 3.01 16.23
CA SER A 128 60.26 3.19 16.57
C SER A 128 60.41 3.52 18.05
#